data_AF-A0A9P1FJY5-F1
#
_entry.id   AF-A0A9P1FJY5-F1
#
_cell.length_a   1.000
_cell.length_b   1.000
_cell.length_c   1.000
_cell.angle_alpha   90.00
_cell.angle_beta   90.00
_cell.angle_gamma   90.00
#
_symmetry.space_group_name_H-M   'P 1'
#
loop_
_entity.id
_entity.type
_entity.pdbx_description
1 polymer ?
#
loop_
_entity_poly.entity_id
_entity_poly.type
_entity_poly.pdbx_seq_one_letter_code
_entity_poly.pdbx_strand_id
1 'polypeptide(L)'
;MGGHASTRAAAEVCDESCLTDEERQLSPLFCEVLMMLWKHQRSLGGLKHFASSRPSLRHKVKKEDFCTNYTDFEYVYMTVLGFAKLHALVEEITKLNNGENFTRNPGVQLLERACGMTMHGDREGSNALLRSAPGAMLEAYQAAKASGKILEFFRKAFDRKADPCLEGRTSRLMHFAEQQRAPGGSMAPWEDISLQRLPADAAVKDVAGEHLRVFCNECTWQWAKKIGTSYEKAKELRFGSDEALAEDFAQSYNAETFSQALRARGVVRRGTASCRWEVQLEDGTWGPYEEDASASIESAHQLGQPELELRLGPRGWQYTIDLQNQVQRNDKTKKSRPIRRTEVATSPVSPEGVAGGARLTEDELAEAIRYFVGLCTLPSKATLSPAPPPSRPSGSSATPSA
;
A
#
# COMPACT_ATOMS: atom_id res chain seq x y z
N MET A 1 23.68 -20.75 -41.33
CA MET A 1 22.86 -19.53 -41.41
C MET A 1 21.60 -19.76 -40.56
N GLY A 2 21.68 -19.47 -39.26
CA GLY A 2 20.55 -19.56 -38.34
C GLY A 2 20.19 -18.16 -37.89
N GLY A 3 19.11 -17.61 -38.43
CA GLY A 3 18.62 -16.28 -38.05
C GLY A 3 17.90 -16.36 -36.71
N HIS A 4 18.53 -15.88 -35.65
CA HIS A 4 17.85 -15.57 -34.40
C HIS A 4 16.90 -14.39 -34.66
N ALA A 5 15.60 -14.68 -34.73
CA ALA A 5 14.56 -13.68 -34.68
C ALA A 5 14.59 -13.01 -33.31
N SER A 6 15.21 -11.83 -33.24
CA SER A 6 15.18 -10.94 -32.09
C SER A 6 13.78 -10.35 -31.97
N THR A 7 12.95 -10.94 -31.12
CA THR A 7 11.65 -10.41 -30.72
C THR A 7 11.87 -9.17 -29.85
N ARG A 8 12.04 -8.02 -30.49
CA ARG A 8 11.86 -6.71 -29.85
C ARG A 8 10.37 -6.56 -29.53
N ALA A 9 9.97 -7.02 -28.34
CA ALA A 9 8.67 -6.67 -27.77
C ALA A 9 8.66 -5.14 -27.59
N ALA A 10 7.93 -4.44 -28.45
CA ALA A 10 7.67 -3.03 -28.28
C ALA A 10 6.98 -2.85 -26.92
N ALA A 11 7.65 -2.18 -26.00
CA ALA A 11 7.03 -1.69 -24.78
C ALA A 11 6.03 -0.61 -25.19
N GLU A 12 4.83 -1.05 -25.53
CA GLU A 12 3.69 -0.18 -25.82
C GLU A 12 3.32 0.47 -24.49
N VAL A 13 3.87 1.67 -24.27
CA VAL A 13 3.65 2.48 -23.07
C VAL A 13 2.15 2.68 -22.93
N CYS A 14 1.60 2.07 -21.89
CA CYS A 14 0.22 2.21 -21.50
C CYS A 14 0.00 3.67 -21.06
N ASP A 15 -0.77 4.44 -21.83
CA ASP A 15 -1.00 5.85 -21.55
C ASP A 15 -1.85 6.04 -20.28
N GLU A 16 -1.25 6.59 -19.22
CA GLU A 16 -1.92 6.92 -17.95
C GLU A 16 -3.07 7.92 -18.13
N SER A 17 -3.12 8.64 -19.27
CA SER A 17 -4.21 9.56 -19.60
C SER A 17 -5.58 8.89 -19.60
N CYS A 18 -5.62 7.56 -19.73
CA CYS A 18 -6.87 6.83 -19.70
C CYS A 18 -7.49 6.74 -18.29
N LEU A 19 -6.75 6.88 -17.18
CA LEU A 19 -7.30 6.68 -15.82
C LEU A 19 -8.18 7.86 -15.35
N THR A 20 -9.33 7.55 -14.74
CA THR A 20 -10.17 8.51 -14.02
C THR A 20 -9.51 8.99 -12.73
N ASP A 21 -9.97 10.11 -12.19
CA ASP A 21 -9.46 10.64 -10.92
C ASP A 21 -9.63 9.66 -9.75
N GLU A 22 -10.71 8.87 -9.74
CA GLU A 22 -10.90 7.80 -8.74
C GLU A 22 -9.88 6.68 -8.93
N GLU A 23 -9.61 6.26 -10.17
CA GLU A 23 -8.59 5.23 -10.46
C GLU A 23 -7.17 5.71 -10.11
N ARG A 24 -6.87 7.00 -10.27
CA ARG A 24 -5.56 7.56 -9.92
C ARG A 24 -5.26 7.54 -8.41
N GLN A 25 -6.29 7.42 -7.58
CA GLN A 25 -6.12 7.26 -6.13
C GLN A 25 -5.87 5.81 -5.71
N LEU A 26 -6.01 4.85 -6.63
CA LEU A 26 -5.74 3.44 -6.36
C LEU A 26 -4.24 3.16 -6.32
N SER A 27 -3.87 2.04 -5.68
CA SER A 27 -2.49 1.57 -5.74
C SER A 27 -2.07 1.32 -7.21
N PRO A 28 -0.85 1.72 -7.63
CA PRO A 28 -0.39 1.57 -9.01
C PRO A 28 -0.50 0.16 -9.57
N LEU A 29 -0.41 -0.87 -8.71
CA LEU A 29 -0.57 -2.27 -9.11
C LEU A 29 -1.99 -2.57 -9.61
N PHE A 30 -3.03 -2.02 -8.98
CA PHE A 30 -4.40 -2.18 -9.45
C PHE A 30 -4.67 -1.37 -10.72
N CYS A 31 -4.08 -0.18 -10.83
CA CYS A 31 -4.14 0.61 -12.07
C CYS A 31 -3.58 -0.20 -13.24
N GLU A 32 -2.44 -0.85 -13.06
CA GLU A 32 -1.84 -1.73 -14.08
C GLU A 32 -2.81 -2.85 -14.51
N VAL A 33 -3.44 -3.54 -13.55
CA VAL A 33 -4.43 -4.59 -13.83
C VAL A 33 -5.59 -4.05 -14.65
N LEU A 34 -6.14 -2.88 -14.27
CA LEU A 34 -7.24 -2.24 -14.98
C LEU A 34 -6.84 -1.83 -16.41
N MET A 35 -5.64 -1.27 -16.59
CA MET A 35 -5.13 -0.92 -17.92
C MET A 35 -4.96 -2.16 -18.81
N MET A 36 -4.43 -3.25 -18.26
CA MET A 36 -4.33 -4.52 -18.99
C MET A 36 -5.69 -5.12 -19.31
N LEU A 37 -6.66 -4.98 -18.41
CA LEU A 37 -8.04 -5.38 -18.66
C LEU A 37 -8.66 -4.61 -19.83
N TRP A 38 -8.43 -3.30 -19.91
CA TRP A 38 -8.88 -2.46 -21.03
C TRP A 38 -8.36 -2.94 -22.39
N LYS A 39 -7.09 -3.37 -22.47
CA LYS A 39 -6.54 -3.96 -23.70
C LYS A 39 -7.32 -5.19 -24.18
N HIS A 40 -7.98 -5.90 -23.26
CA HIS A 40 -8.79 -7.09 -23.55
C HIS A 40 -10.29 -6.82 -23.60
N GLN A 41 -10.75 -5.56 -23.56
CA GLN A 41 -12.16 -5.19 -23.49
C GLN A 41 -13.04 -5.91 -24.52
N ARG A 42 -12.67 -5.85 -25.81
CA ARG A 42 -13.45 -6.50 -26.88
C ARG A 42 -13.51 -8.03 -26.73
N SER A 43 -12.43 -8.64 -26.27
CA SER A 43 -12.33 -10.10 -26.08
C SER A 43 -13.12 -10.61 -24.87
N LEU A 44 -13.57 -9.69 -24.01
CA LEU A 44 -14.35 -9.93 -22.79
C LEU A 44 -15.79 -9.38 -22.91
N GLY A 45 -16.25 -9.11 -24.13
CA GLY A 45 -17.63 -8.70 -24.42
C GLY A 45 -17.91 -7.20 -24.39
N GLY A 46 -16.92 -6.37 -24.03
CA GLY A 46 -17.05 -4.91 -24.10
C GLY A 46 -17.93 -4.29 -23.00
N LEU A 47 -18.41 -3.07 -23.26
CA LEU A 47 -19.31 -2.34 -22.37
C LEU A 47 -20.74 -2.46 -22.88
N LYS A 48 -21.62 -3.05 -22.08
CA LYS A 48 -23.05 -3.21 -22.38
C LYS A 48 -23.91 -2.39 -21.42
N HIS A 49 -23.62 -2.47 -20.13
CA HIS A 49 -24.29 -1.71 -19.06
C HIS A 49 -23.77 -0.30 -18.92
N PHE A 50 -22.51 -0.06 -19.27
CA PHE A 50 -21.90 1.27 -19.19
C PHE A 50 -21.54 1.81 -20.57
N ALA A 51 -22.46 1.73 -21.54
CA ALA A 51 -22.20 2.10 -22.94
C ALA A 51 -21.63 3.52 -23.13
N SER A 52 -21.96 4.45 -22.22
CA SER A 52 -21.54 5.86 -22.25
C SER A 52 -20.58 6.27 -21.13
N SER A 53 -20.16 5.34 -20.26
CA SER A 53 -19.33 5.68 -19.10
C SER A 53 -18.39 4.55 -18.71
N ARG A 54 -17.40 4.84 -17.87
CA ARG A 54 -16.60 3.76 -17.27
C ARG A 54 -17.43 2.99 -16.24
N PRO A 55 -17.21 1.67 -16.10
CA PRO A 55 -17.88 0.92 -15.04
C PRO A 55 -17.56 1.55 -13.69
N SER A 56 -18.56 1.72 -12.85
CA SER A 56 -18.41 2.30 -11.52
C SER A 56 -19.14 1.46 -10.50
N LEU A 57 -18.52 1.30 -9.33
CA LEU A 57 -19.07 0.49 -8.25
C LEU A 57 -19.87 1.38 -7.29
N ARG A 58 -21.18 1.49 -7.55
CA ARG A 58 -22.11 2.29 -6.72
C ARG A 58 -22.77 1.47 -5.60
N HIS A 59 -22.99 0.19 -5.87
CA HIS A 59 -23.59 -0.77 -4.97
C HIS A 59 -23.18 -2.18 -5.40
N LYS A 60 -23.38 -3.17 -4.52
CA LYS A 60 -23.20 -4.57 -4.88
C LYS A 60 -24.21 -4.99 -5.94
N VAL A 61 -23.70 -5.50 -7.05
CA VAL A 61 -24.51 -6.11 -8.11
C VAL A 61 -24.83 -7.55 -7.71
N LYS A 62 -26.08 -7.97 -7.93
CA LYS A 62 -26.52 -9.33 -7.60
C LYS A 62 -25.90 -10.35 -8.56
N LYS A 63 -25.79 -11.60 -8.11
CA LYS A 63 -25.22 -12.68 -8.92
C LYS A 63 -26.00 -12.88 -10.22
N GLU A 64 -27.33 -12.84 -10.13
CA GLU A 64 -28.23 -13.04 -11.25
C GLU A 64 -27.98 -11.98 -12.32
N ASP A 65 -27.88 -10.71 -11.91
CA ASP A 65 -27.56 -9.60 -12.78
C ASP A 65 -26.19 -9.77 -13.44
N PHE A 66 -25.16 -10.11 -12.67
CA PHE A 66 -23.84 -10.40 -13.23
C PHE A 66 -23.86 -11.50 -14.28
N CYS A 67 -24.68 -12.54 -14.09
CA CYS A 67 -24.78 -13.66 -15.00
C CYS A 67 -25.48 -13.30 -16.32
N THR A 68 -26.55 -12.49 -16.27
CA THR A 68 -27.43 -12.24 -17.43
C THR A 68 -27.16 -10.91 -18.13
N ASN A 69 -26.83 -9.89 -17.36
CA ASN A 69 -26.89 -8.51 -17.80
C ASN A 69 -25.49 -8.00 -18.15
N TYR A 70 -24.49 -8.28 -17.31
CA TYR A 70 -23.14 -7.77 -17.47
C TYR A 70 -22.28 -8.60 -18.42
N THR A 71 -21.32 -7.96 -19.08
CA THR A 71 -20.26 -8.66 -19.83
C THR A 71 -19.19 -9.19 -18.88
N ASP A 72 -18.31 -10.06 -19.38
CA ASP A 72 -17.16 -10.52 -18.58
C ASP A 72 -16.23 -9.36 -18.25
N PHE A 73 -16.05 -8.43 -19.19
CA PHE A 73 -15.28 -7.21 -19.00
C PHE A 73 -15.82 -6.39 -17.82
N GLU A 74 -17.12 -6.11 -17.80
CA GLU A 74 -17.73 -5.30 -16.75
C GLU A 74 -17.66 -5.99 -15.38
N TYR A 75 -17.88 -7.32 -15.35
CA TYR A 75 -17.75 -8.11 -14.12
C TYR A 75 -16.31 -8.07 -13.57
N VAL A 76 -15.32 -8.35 -14.43
CA VAL A 76 -13.91 -8.35 -14.04
C VAL A 76 -13.50 -6.96 -13.56
N TYR A 77 -13.88 -5.93 -14.31
CA TYR A 77 -13.53 -4.54 -13.98
C TYR A 77 -14.06 -4.15 -12.60
N MET A 78 -15.36 -4.36 -12.36
CA MET A 78 -15.97 -4.02 -11.07
C MET A 78 -15.40 -4.87 -9.93
N THR A 79 -15.02 -6.12 -10.20
CA THR A 79 -14.37 -6.97 -9.20
C THR A 79 -12.97 -6.48 -8.86
N VAL A 80 -12.14 -6.13 -9.85
CA VAL A 80 -10.79 -5.56 -9.63
C VAL A 80 -10.88 -4.24 -8.87
N LEU A 81 -11.83 -3.37 -9.25
CA LEU A 81 -12.09 -2.12 -8.53
C LEU A 81 -12.51 -2.38 -7.07
N GLY A 82 -13.35 -3.39 -6.84
CA GLY A 82 -13.73 -3.81 -5.49
C GLY A 82 -12.53 -4.28 -4.65
N PHE A 83 -11.60 -5.06 -5.20
CA PHE A 83 -10.36 -5.45 -4.52
C PHE A 83 -9.45 -4.25 -4.25
N ALA A 84 -9.36 -3.29 -5.17
CA ALA A 84 -8.58 -2.08 -4.99
C ALA A 84 -9.14 -1.21 -3.85
N LYS A 85 -10.47 -1.06 -3.79
CA LYS A 85 -11.14 -0.38 -2.67
C LYS A 85 -10.99 -1.13 -1.35
N LEU A 86 -11.09 -2.46 -1.38
CA LEU A 86 -10.83 -3.30 -0.21
C LEU A 86 -9.42 -3.07 0.32
N HIS A 87 -8.40 -3.04 -0.55
CA HIS A 87 -7.02 -2.75 -0.14
C HIS A 87 -6.90 -1.41 0.60
N ALA A 88 -7.62 -0.37 0.15
CA ALA A 88 -7.62 0.94 0.82
C ALA A 88 -8.39 0.97 2.15
N LEU A 89 -9.46 0.17 2.27
CA LEU A 89 -10.40 0.20 3.40
C LEU A 89 -10.25 -0.97 4.37
N VAL A 90 -9.29 -1.87 4.16
CA VAL A 90 -9.22 -3.18 4.85
C VAL A 90 -9.18 -3.06 6.37
N GLU A 91 -8.45 -2.07 6.90
CA GLU A 91 -8.35 -1.88 8.35
C GLU A 91 -9.63 -1.29 8.95
N GLU A 92 -10.34 -0.43 8.23
CA GLU A 92 -11.64 0.09 8.67
C GLU A 92 -12.70 -1.02 8.66
N ILE A 93 -12.77 -1.79 7.56
CA ILE A 93 -13.68 -2.94 7.43
C ILE A 93 -13.40 -3.96 8.53
N THR A 94 -12.13 -4.28 8.78
CA THR A 94 -11.73 -5.23 9.83
C THR A 94 -12.08 -4.71 11.22
N LYS A 95 -11.88 -3.41 11.49
CA LYS A 95 -12.24 -2.79 12.77
C LYS A 95 -13.75 -2.86 13.03
N LEU A 96 -14.56 -2.67 12.00
CA LEU A 96 -16.02 -2.74 12.08
C LEU A 96 -16.56 -4.18 12.05
N ASN A 97 -15.72 -5.18 11.78
CA ASN A 97 -16.17 -6.57 11.79
C ASN A 97 -16.39 -7.03 13.24
N ASN A 98 -17.67 -7.18 13.62
CA ASN A 98 -18.09 -7.59 14.96
C ASN A 98 -18.37 -9.11 15.09
N GLY A 99 -18.05 -9.91 14.07
CA GLY A 99 -18.27 -11.36 14.07
C GLY A 99 -19.74 -11.80 13.96
N GLU A 100 -20.67 -10.88 13.71
CA GLU A 100 -22.07 -11.21 13.45
C GLU A 100 -22.29 -11.53 11.97
N ASN A 101 -23.50 -12.00 11.64
CA ASN A 101 -23.91 -12.22 10.25
C ASN A 101 -23.92 -10.92 9.43
N PHE A 102 -23.87 -11.03 8.10
CA PHE A 102 -23.71 -9.87 7.21
C PHE A 102 -24.76 -8.76 7.40
N THR A 103 -25.98 -9.08 7.85
CA THR A 103 -27.04 -8.08 8.08
C THR A 103 -26.82 -7.27 9.36
N ARG A 104 -26.12 -7.82 10.36
CA ARG A 104 -25.84 -7.17 11.65
C ARG A 104 -24.37 -6.80 11.84
N ASN A 105 -23.56 -6.97 10.80
CA ASN A 105 -22.12 -6.75 10.83
C ASN A 105 -21.73 -5.48 10.06
N PRO A 106 -21.36 -4.38 10.74
CA PRO A 106 -21.08 -3.11 10.08
C PRO A 106 -19.85 -3.17 9.17
N GLY A 107 -18.87 -4.02 9.47
CA GLY A 107 -17.73 -4.27 8.58
C GLY A 107 -18.16 -4.89 7.26
N VAL A 108 -19.01 -5.93 7.32
CA VAL A 108 -19.53 -6.57 6.09
C VAL A 108 -20.44 -5.63 5.30
N GLN A 109 -21.22 -4.77 5.97
CA GLN A 109 -22.01 -3.74 5.30
C GLN A 109 -21.13 -2.69 4.59
N LEU A 110 -20.02 -2.27 5.23
CA LEU A 110 -19.05 -1.36 4.61
C LEU A 110 -18.39 -2.02 3.40
N LEU A 111 -17.98 -3.30 3.51
CA LEU A 111 -17.45 -4.08 2.40
C LEU A 111 -18.45 -4.15 1.22
N GLU A 112 -19.73 -4.42 1.52
CA GLU A 112 -20.77 -4.50 0.49
C GLU A 112 -20.95 -3.16 -0.22
N ARG A 113 -21.08 -2.08 0.54
CA ARG A 113 -21.32 -0.73 0.00
C ARG A 113 -20.14 -0.19 -0.77
N ALA A 114 -18.93 -0.33 -0.23
CA ALA A 114 -17.73 0.30 -0.80
C ALA A 114 -17.04 -0.57 -1.85
N CYS A 115 -17.00 -1.89 -1.66
CA CYS A 115 -16.26 -2.82 -2.50
C CYS A 115 -17.15 -3.70 -3.38
N GLY A 116 -18.47 -3.70 -3.16
CA GLY A 116 -19.43 -4.47 -3.97
C GLY A 116 -19.29 -5.98 -3.79
N MET A 117 -18.79 -6.40 -2.62
CA MET A 117 -18.60 -7.80 -2.25
C MET A 117 -19.20 -8.06 -0.88
N THR A 118 -19.59 -9.30 -0.61
CA THR A 118 -19.94 -9.75 0.74
C THR A 118 -19.07 -10.89 1.17
N MET A 119 -19.06 -11.14 2.47
CA MET A 119 -18.35 -12.25 3.07
C MET A 119 -19.12 -12.76 4.29
N HIS A 120 -18.71 -13.91 4.80
CA HIS A 120 -19.15 -14.44 6.07
C HIS A 120 -18.26 -13.88 7.20
N GLY A 121 -18.64 -12.71 7.72
CA GLY A 121 -17.88 -12.02 8.78
C GLY A 121 -17.79 -12.81 10.09
N ASP A 122 -18.75 -13.71 10.32
CA ASP A 122 -18.90 -14.60 11.48
C ASP A 122 -17.98 -15.83 11.46
N ARG A 123 -17.36 -16.14 10.32
CA ARG A 123 -16.45 -17.28 10.22
C ARG A 123 -15.08 -16.97 10.80
N GLU A 124 -14.45 -17.99 11.38
CA GLU A 124 -13.05 -17.94 11.78
C GLU A 124 -12.17 -17.60 10.56
N GLY A 125 -11.20 -16.71 10.75
CA GLY A 125 -10.31 -16.27 9.67
C GLY A 125 -10.89 -15.21 8.73
N SER A 126 -12.13 -14.73 8.93
CA SER A 126 -12.74 -13.66 8.12
C SER A 126 -11.84 -12.42 7.98
N ASN A 127 -11.27 -11.95 9.09
CA ASN A 127 -10.33 -10.82 9.08
C ASN A 127 -8.98 -11.13 8.40
N ALA A 128 -8.54 -12.38 8.40
CA ALA A 128 -7.34 -12.77 7.67
C ALA A 128 -7.62 -12.76 6.16
N LEU A 129 -8.79 -13.27 5.75
CA LEU A 129 -9.25 -13.23 4.38
C LEU A 129 -9.37 -11.80 3.84
N LEU A 130 -9.95 -10.86 4.60
CA LEU A 130 -10.04 -9.45 4.21
C LEU A 130 -8.67 -8.86 3.84
N ARG A 131 -7.62 -9.23 4.59
CA ARG A 131 -6.25 -8.75 4.38
C ARG A 131 -5.53 -9.45 3.24
N SER A 132 -5.72 -10.76 3.08
CA SER A 132 -5.02 -11.52 2.03
C SER A 132 -5.67 -11.38 0.66
N ALA A 133 -6.97 -11.12 0.60
CA ALA A 133 -7.76 -11.12 -0.64
C ALA A 133 -7.23 -10.16 -1.73
N PRO A 134 -6.90 -8.88 -1.45
CA PRO A 134 -6.31 -8.00 -2.46
C PRO A 134 -4.95 -8.48 -2.96
N GLY A 135 -4.13 -9.02 -2.06
CA GLY A 135 -2.82 -9.59 -2.38
C GLY A 135 -2.92 -10.81 -3.29
N ALA A 136 -3.81 -11.74 -2.98
CA ALA A 136 -4.07 -12.92 -3.79
C ALA A 136 -4.50 -12.58 -5.22
N MET A 137 -5.25 -11.49 -5.40
CA MET A 137 -5.62 -11.00 -6.74
C MET A 137 -4.40 -10.54 -7.54
N LEU A 138 -3.56 -9.71 -6.92
CA LEU A 138 -2.33 -9.20 -7.54
C LEU A 138 -1.33 -10.33 -7.82
N GLU A 139 -1.22 -11.30 -6.92
CA GLU A 139 -0.41 -12.49 -7.09
C GLU A 139 -0.84 -13.29 -8.33
N ALA A 140 -2.13 -13.60 -8.42
CA ALA A 140 -2.69 -14.32 -9.56
C ALA A 140 -2.47 -13.57 -10.88
N TYR A 141 -2.60 -12.24 -10.87
CA TYR A 141 -2.29 -11.40 -12.02
C TYR A 141 -0.80 -11.46 -12.40
N GLN A 142 0.12 -11.36 -11.45
CA GLN A 142 1.56 -11.43 -11.74
C GLN A 142 1.96 -12.79 -12.28
N ALA A 143 1.37 -13.88 -11.75
CA ALA A 143 1.56 -15.22 -12.30
C ALA A 143 1.03 -15.34 -13.74
N ALA A 144 -0.11 -14.72 -14.05
CA ALA A 144 -0.65 -14.63 -15.40
C ALA A 144 0.26 -13.84 -16.34
N LYS A 145 0.81 -12.72 -15.87
CA LYS A 145 1.71 -11.86 -16.64
C LYS A 145 3.02 -12.58 -16.95
N ALA A 146 3.63 -13.23 -15.95
CA ALA A 146 4.87 -14.00 -16.12
C ALA A 146 4.69 -15.17 -17.11
N SER A 147 3.51 -15.80 -17.12
CA SER A 147 3.20 -16.91 -18.01
C SER A 147 2.66 -16.48 -19.38
N GLY A 148 2.49 -15.18 -19.64
CA GLY A 148 1.90 -14.67 -20.89
C GLY A 148 0.41 -14.95 -21.05
N LYS A 149 -0.30 -15.31 -19.98
CA LYS A 149 -1.71 -15.76 -19.98
C LYS A 149 -2.68 -14.76 -19.34
N ILE A 150 -2.46 -13.46 -19.56
CA ILE A 150 -3.29 -12.39 -18.96
C ILE A 150 -4.78 -12.51 -19.35
N LEU A 151 -5.10 -12.81 -20.61
CA LEU A 151 -6.50 -13.01 -21.03
C LEU A 151 -7.14 -14.23 -20.34
N GLU A 152 -6.36 -15.29 -20.10
CA GLU A 152 -6.84 -16.48 -19.39
C GLU A 152 -7.11 -16.18 -17.92
N PHE A 153 -6.29 -15.35 -17.28
CA PHE A 153 -6.54 -14.84 -15.92
C PHE A 153 -7.90 -14.15 -15.82
N PHE A 154 -8.19 -13.20 -16.72
CA PHE A 154 -9.48 -12.52 -16.71
C PHE A 154 -10.66 -13.46 -16.95
N ARG A 155 -10.49 -14.52 -17.75
CA ARG A 155 -11.58 -15.48 -18.03
C ARG A 155 -11.78 -16.53 -16.95
N LYS A 156 -10.69 -17.08 -16.41
CA LYS A 156 -10.73 -18.24 -15.50
C LYS A 156 -10.79 -17.84 -14.04
N ALA A 157 -10.05 -16.81 -13.65
CA ALA A 157 -10.01 -16.37 -12.26
C ALA A 157 -11.28 -15.59 -11.88
N PHE A 158 -11.90 -14.88 -12.84
CA PHE A 158 -13.12 -14.09 -12.66
C PHE A 158 -14.30 -14.72 -13.39
N ASP A 159 -14.83 -15.79 -12.82
CA ASP A 159 -16.06 -16.42 -13.32
C ASP A 159 -17.29 -15.82 -12.62
N ARG A 160 -18.09 -15.08 -13.38
CA ARG A 160 -19.32 -14.44 -12.88
C ARG A 160 -20.41 -15.41 -12.45
N LYS A 161 -20.31 -16.70 -12.83
CA LYS A 161 -21.25 -17.76 -12.41
C LYS A 161 -20.84 -18.39 -11.08
N ALA A 162 -19.63 -18.14 -10.61
CA ALA A 162 -19.12 -18.65 -9.35
C ALA A 162 -19.83 -18.01 -8.14
N ASP A 163 -19.41 -18.38 -6.94
CA ASP A 163 -19.86 -17.72 -5.73
C ASP A 163 -19.38 -16.24 -5.72
N PRO A 164 -20.30 -15.27 -5.61
CA PRO A 164 -19.94 -13.85 -5.61
C PRO A 164 -19.33 -13.38 -4.29
N CYS A 165 -19.25 -14.21 -3.24
CA CYS A 165 -18.61 -13.84 -1.98
C CYS A 165 -17.10 -13.64 -2.12
N LEU A 166 -16.50 -12.91 -1.17
CA LEU A 166 -15.08 -12.61 -1.14
C LEU A 166 -14.24 -13.89 -1.02
N GLU A 167 -14.71 -14.85 -0.23
CA GLU A 167 -14.12 -16.18 -0.04
C GLU A 167 -13.99 -16.89 -1.39
N GLY A 168 -15.12 -17.04 -2.09
CA GLY A 168 -15.19 -17.74 -3.37
C GLY A 168 -14.31 -17.10 -4.43
N ARG A 169 -14.29 -15.76 -4.51
CA ARG A 169 -13.41 -15.03 -5.43
C ARG A 169 -11.93 -15.23 -5.09
N THR A 170 -11.58 -15.10 -3.81
CA THR A 170 -10.18 -15.25 -3.36
C THR A 170 -9.67 -16.66 -3.58
N SER A 171 -10.45 -17.69 -3.26
CA SER A 171 -10.07 -19.08 -3.51
C SER A 171 -9.82 -19.36 -4.99
N ARG A 172 -10.61 -18.78 -5.90
CA ARG A 172 -10.38 -18.92 -7.36
C ARG A 172 -9.12 -18.22 -7.83
N LEU A 173 -8.80 -17.05 -7.27
CA LEU A 173 -7.57 -16.33 -7.57
C LEU A 173 -6.35 -17.14 -7.12
N MET A 174 -6.37 -17.66 -5.89
CA MET A 174 -5.31 -18.53 -5.37
C MET A 174 -5.16 -19.79 -6.24
N HIS A 175 -6.26 -20.48 -6.55
CA HIS A 175 -6.23 -21.66 -7.41
C HIS A 175 -5.68 -21.35 -8.82
N PHE A 176 -6.03 -20.21 -9.40
CA PHE A 176 -5.47 -19.78 -10.67
C PHE A 176 -3.97 -19.51 -10.55
N ALA A 177 -3.53 -18.82 -9.49
CA ALA A 177 -2.11 -18.54 -9.25
C ALA A 177 -1.30 -19.85 -9.14
N GLU A 178 -1.80 -20.81 -8.37
CA GLU A 178 -1.21 -22.15 -8.23
C GLU A 178 -1.06 -22.86 -9.58
N GLN A 179 -2.08 -22.82 -10.45
CA GLN A 179 -2.00 -23.41 -11.79
C GLN A 179 -0.99 -22.74 -12.71
N GLN A 180 -0.74 -21.44 -12.53
CA GLN A 180 0.25 -20.70 -13.34
C GLN A 180 1.67 -20.79 -12.78
N ARG A 181 1.84 -21.23 -11.53
CA ARG A 181 3.17 -21.50 -10.99
C ARG A 181 3.77 -22.64 -11.81
N ALA A 182 4.80 -22.32 -12.61
CA ALA A 182 5.64 -23.34 -13.19
C ALA A 182 6.19 -24.23 -12.06
N PRO A 183 6.34 -25.55 -12.27
CA PRO A 183 7.05 -26.39 -11.31
C PRO A 183 8.47 -25.81 -11.13
N GLY A 184 8.74 -25.20 -9.98
CA GLY A 184 9.98 -24.48 -9.67
C GLY A 184 9.92 -22.95 -9.74
N GLY A 185 8.76 -22.35 -10.01
CA GLY A 185 8.54 -20.90 -9.93
C GLY A 185 8.60 -20.42 -8.48
N SER A 186 9.77 -19.92 -8.07
CA SER A 186 10.04 -19.49 -6.71
C SER A 186 9.51 -18.08 -6.43
N MET A 187 8.22 -18.02 -6.15
CA MET A 187 7.63 -16.84 -5.53
C MET A 187 7.65 -17.02 -4.01
N ALA A 188 7.91 -15.93 -3.27
CA ALA A 188 7.83 -15.99 -1.81
C ALA A 188 6.43 -16.45 -1.37
N PRO A 189 6.32 -17.38 -0.40
CA PRO A 189 5.04 -17.73 0.22
C PRO A 189 4.34 -16.47 0.73
N TRP A 190 3.02 -16.42 0.59
CA TRP A 190 2.24 -15.25 1.00
C TRP A 190 2.37 -14.97 2.50
N GLU A 191 2.50 -16.01 3.30
CA GLU A 191 2.73 -15.93 4.74
C GLU A 191 4.04 -15.21 5.06
N ASP A 192 5.04 -15.33 4.19
CA ASP A 192 6.34 -14.67 4.36
C ASP A 192 6.28 -13.17 4.06
N ILE A 193 5.38 -12.73 3.18
CA ILE A 193 5.29 -11.33 2.70
C ILE A 193 4.02 -10.58 3.13
N SER A 194 3.16 -11.21 3.94
CA SER A 194 1.95 -10.58 4.46
C SER A 194 1.96 -10.48 5.98
N LEU A 195 1.36 -9.41 6.49
CA LEU A 195 1.28 -9.17 7.93
C LEU A 195 0.30 -10.15 8.58
N GLN A 196 0.75 -10.79 9.64
CA GLN A 196 -0.08 -11.56 10.55
C GLN A 196 -0.86 -10.63 11.46
N ARG A 197 -2.04 -11.08 11.88
CA ARG A 197 -2.84 -10.35 12.84
C ARG A 197 -2.19 -10.46 14.21
N LEU A 198 -1.78 -9.33 14.75
CA LEU A 198 -1.38 -9.21 16.14
C LEU A 198 -2.60 -8.91 17.03
N PRO A 199 -2.56 -9.29 18.32
CA PRO A 199 -3.51 -8.82 19.32
C PRO A 199 -3.61 -7.28 19.33
N ALA A 200 -4.78 -6.74 19.71
CA ALA A 200 -4.98 -5.28 19.73
C ALA A 200 -4.12 -4.57 20.77
N ASP A 201 -3.69 -5.31 21.79
CA ASP A 201 -2.80 -4.94 22.89
C ASP A 201 -1.34 -5.39 22.64
N ALA A 202 -1.00 -5.81 21.41
CA ALA A 202 0.34 -6.21 21.07
C ALA A 202 1.35 -5.08 21.37
N ALA A 203 2.48 -5.45 21.96
CA ALA A 203 3.49 -4.47 22.30
C ALA A 203 4.07 -3.84 21.01
N VAL A 204 4.52 -2.59 21.12
CA VAL A 204 5.21 -1.84 20.04
C VAL A 204 6.27 -2.69 19.33
N LYS A 205 7.06 -3.43 20.11
CA LYS A 205 8.11 -4.33 19.60
C LYS A 205 7.55 -5.49 18.78
N ASP A 206 6.37 -6.01 19.11
CA ASP A 206 5.76 -7.14 18.39
C ASP A 206 5.21 -6.65 17.06
N VAL A 207 4.60 -5.46 17.07
CA VAL A 207 4.15 -4.76 15.85
C VAL A 207 5.33 -4.49 14.92
N ALA A 208 6.37 -3.83 15.43
CA ALA A 208 7.58 -3.57 14.65
C ALA A 208 8.26 -4.86 14.18
N GLY A 209 8.29 -5.91 15.02
CA GLY A 209 8.86 -7.21 14.68
C GLY A 209 8.13 -7.93 13.56
N GLU A 210 6.80 -7.87 13.55
CA GLU A 210 5.99 -8.44 12.47
C GLU A 210 6.20 -7.70 11.15
N HIS A 211 6.28 -6.36 11.20
CA HIS A 211 6.65 -5.58 10.02
C HIS A 211 8.08 -5.86 9.56
N LEU A 212 9.02 -6.09 10.49
CA LEU A 212 10.41 -6.44 10.18
C LEU A 212 10.49 -7.79 9.48
N ARG A 213 9.74 -8.79 9.94
CA ARG A 213 9.64 -10.12 9.32
C ARG A 213 9.20 -10.01 7.86
N VAL A 214 8.08 -9.31 7.62
CA VAL A 214 7.55 -9.08 6.26
C VAL A 214 8.57 -8.32 5.41
N PHE A 215 9.12 -7.22 5.92
CA PHE A 215 10.12 -6.41 5.21
C PHE A 215 11.36 -7.22 4.82
N CYS A 216 11.90 -8.02 5.74
CA CYS A 216 13.05 -8.90 5.50
C CYS A 216 12.78 -9.86 4.33
N ASN A 217 11.60 -10.48 4.34
CA ASN A 217 11.21 -11.43 3.31
C ASN A 217 10.91 -10.78 1.96
N GLU A 218 10.32 -9.59 1.95
CA GLU A 218 10.15 -8.79 0.72
C GLU A 218 11.50 -8.40 0.12
N CYS A 219 12.44 -7.91 0.93
CA CYS A 219 13.80 -7.60 0.47
C CYS A 219 14.47 -8.85 -0.11
N THR A 220 14.35 -10.01 0.55
CA THR A 220 14.92 -11.27 0.05
C THR A 220 14.29 -11.72 -1.25
N TRP A 221 12.97 -11.53 -1.42
CA TRP A 221 12.31 -11.85 -2.67
C TRP A 221 12.78 -10.95 -3.82
N GLN A 222 12.93 -9.64 -3.58
CA GLN A 222 13.46 -8.73 -4.60
C GLN A 222 14.93 -9.03 -4.91
N TRP A 223 15.73 -9.33 -3.89
CA TRP A 223 17.13 -9.70 -4.04
C TRP A 223 17.30 -11.01 -4.81
N ALA A 224 16.48 -12.02 -4.54
CA ALA A 224 16.46 -13.29 -5.28
C ALA A 224 16.28 -13.06 -6.79
N LYS A 225 15.35 -12.18 -7.17
CA LYS A 225 15.15 -11.77 -8.57
C LYS A 225 16.37 -11.06 -9.14
N LYS A 226 16.96 -10.12 -8.38
CA LYS A 226 18.15 -9.36 -8.79
C LYS A 226 19.33 -10.28 -9.12
N ILE A 227 19.56 -11.31 -8.30
CA ILE A 227 20.69 -12.25 -8.49
C ILE A 227 20.32 -13.50 -9.29
N GLY A 228 19.08 -13.60 -9.79
CA GLY A 228 18.62 -14.70 -10.63
C GLY A 228 18.53 -16.06 -9.92
N THR A 229 18.15 -16.08 -8.63
CA THR A 229 18.01 -17.33 -7.84
C THR A 229 16.59 -17.50 -7.31
N SER A 230 16.31 -18.66 -6.69
CA SER A 230 15.04 -18.90 -5.99
C SER A 230 14.99 -18.15 -4.66
N TYR A 231 13.80 -17.73 -4.25
CA TYR A 231 13.50 -17.18 -2.93
C TYR A 231 14.03 -18.07 -1.78
N GLU A 232 13.81 -19.38 -1.85
CA GLU A 232 14.29 -20.33 -0.85
C GLU A 232 15.82 -20.32 -0.78
N LYS A 233 16.48 -20.30 -1.95
CA LYS A 233 17.95 -20.23 -2.00
C LYS A 233 18.46 -18.89 -1.51
N ALA A 234 17.78 -17.79 -1.82
CA ALA A 234 18.13 -16.46 -1.32
C ALA A 234 17.99 -16.36 0.22
N LYS A 235 16.99 -17.03 0.83
CA LYS A 235 16.89 -17.13 2.31
C LYS A 235 18.10 -17.84 2.92
N GLU A 236 18.62 -18.89 2.27
CA GLU A 236 19.85 -19.54 2.72
C GLU A 236 21.07 -18.62 2.55
N LEU A 237 21.18 -17.97 1.38
CA LEU A 237 22.34 -17.14 1.03
C LEU A 237 22.48 -15.89 1.92
N ARG A 238 21.37 -15.25 2.32
CA ARG A 238 21.43 -14.05 3.17
C ARG A 238 21.94 -14.32 4.60
N PHE A 239 21.94 -15.59 5.02
CA PHE A 239 22.53 -16.04 6.29
C PHE A 239 23.76 -16.92 6.08
N GLY A 240 24.24 -17.04 4.84
CA GLY A 240 25.36 -17.89 4.47
C GLY A 240 26.71 -17.30 4.89
N SER A 241 27.76 -18.08 4.69
CA SER A 241 29.15 -17.68 4.96
C SER A 241 29.77 -16.79 3.87
N ASP A 242 29.02 -16.48 2.81
CA ASP A 242 29.48 -15.61 1.73
C ASP A 242 29.25 -14.14 2.13
N GLU A 243 30.30 -13.52 2.67
CA GLU A 243 30.26 -12.14 3.15
C GLU A 243 29.87 -11.15 2.04
N ALA A 244 30.29 -11.37 0.80
CA ALA A 244 30.00 -10.46 -0.31
C ALA A 244 28.50 -10.46 -0.66
N LEU A 245 27.87 -11.64 -0.65
CA LEU A 245 26.42 -11.75 -0.87
C LEU A 245 25.62 -11.19 0.32
N ALA A 246 26.09 -11.42 1.55
CA ALA A 246 25.48 -10.84 2.74
C ALA A 246 25.55 -9.30 2.74
N GLU A 247 26.68 -8.72 2.33
CA GLU A 247 26.87 -7.29 2.17
C GLU A 247 25.96 -6.71 1.07
N ASP A 248 25.85 -7.35 -0.11
CA ASP A 248 24.93 -6.90 -1.17
C ASP A 248 23.47 -6.90 -0.69
N PHE A 249 23.06 -7.94 0.06
CA PHE A 249 21.71 -7.99 0.64
C PHE A 249 21.49 -6.86 1.66
N ALA A 250 22.46 -6.59 2.53
CA ALA A 250 22.40 -5.57 3.57
C ALA A 250 22.24 -4.14 3.02
N GLN A 251 22.58 -3.88 1.75
CA GLN A 251 22.28 -2.60 1.10
C GLN A 251 20.76 -2.34 1.01
N SER A 252 19.97 -3.40 0.83
CA SER A 252 18.51 -3.35 0.73
C SER A 252 17.78 -3.66 2.04
N TYR A 253 18.46 -4.31 2.99
CA TYR A 253 17.92 -4.70 4.29
C TYR A 253 18.79 -4.14 5.42
N ASN A 254 18.42 -2.97 5.93
CA ASN A 254 19.10 -2.30 7.05
C ASN A 254 18.13 -1.37 7.81
N ALA A 255 18.59 -0.86 8.95
CA ALA A 255 17.81 0.02 9.82
C ALA A 255 17.16 1.22 9.09
N GLU A 256 17.89 1.84 8.16
CA GLU A 256 17.43 3.02 7.43
C GLU A 256 16.31 2.66 6.45
N THR A 257 16.55 1.66 5.60
CA THR A 257 15.57 1.18 4.61
C THR A 257 14.31 0.64 5.27
N PHE A 258 14.44 -0.05 6.42
CA PHE A 258 13.29 -0.50 7.20
C PHE A 258 12.46 0.67 7.75
N SER A 259 13.13 1.67 8.33
CA SER A 259 12.48 2.88 8.84
C SER A 259 11.70 3.61 7.75
N GLN A 260 12.31 3.78 6.58
CA GLN A 260 11.67 4.38 5.41
C GLN A 260 10.46 3.57 4.94
N ALA A 261 10.56 2.24 4.90
CA ALA A 261 9.45 1.37 4.50
C ALA A 261 8.25 1.49 5.45
N LEU A 262 8.47 1.54 6.77
CA LEU A 262 7.41 1.72 7.75
C LEU A 262 6.69 3.07 7.62
N ARG A 263 7.44 4.14 7.33
CA ARG A 263 6.86 5.47 7.03
C ARG A 263 6.05 5.47 5.74
N ALA A 264 6.57 4.87 4.68
CA ALA A 264 5.88 4.76 3.40
C ALA A 264 4.56 3.98 3.51
N ARG A 265 4.51 3.00 4.41
CA ARG A 265 3.30 2.20 4.73
C ARG A 265 2.31 2.89 5.66
N GLY A 266 2.63 4.09 6.16
CA GLY A 266 1.78 4.80 7.12
C GLY A 266 1.65 4.11 8.48
N VAL A 267 2.55 3.19 8.80
CA VAL A 267 2.60 2.51 10.12
C VAL A 267 3.06 3.47 11.19
N VAL A 268 3.92 4.42 10.82
CA VAL A 268 4.45 5.44 11.71
C VAL A 268 3.53 6.65 11.67
N ARG A 269 3.00 7.05 12.83
CA ARG A 269 2.38 8.36 13.01
C ARG A 269 3.48 9.38 12.76
N ARG A 270 3.35 10.15 11.68
CA ARG A 270 4.14 11.37 11.53
C ARG A 270 3.85 12.22 12.75
N GLY A 271 4.87 12.39 13.59
CA GLY A 271 4.81 13.30 14.73
C GLY A 271 4.54 14.69 14.18
N THR A 272 3.28 15.05 14.12
CA THR A 272 2.91 16.44 14.26
C THR A 272 2.65 16.56 15.74
N ALA A 273 3.35 17.47 16.43
CA ALA A 273 2.66 18.20 17.49
C ALA A 273 1.29 18.53 16.88
N SER A 274 0.20 18.08 17.50
CA SER A 274 -1.14 18.21 16.92
C SER A 274 -1.46 19.69 16.79
N CYS A 275 -1.03 20.31 15.71
CA CYS A 275 -1.23 21.72 15.47
C CYS A 275 -2.56 21.86 14.78
N ARG A 276 -3.47 22.52 15.48
CA ARG A 276 -4.80 22.79 14.96
C ARG A 276 -4.82 24.21 14.45
N TRP A 277 -5.29 24.36 13.22
CA TRP A 277 -5.57 25.66 12.66
C TRP A 277 -6.98 26.09 13.06
N GLU A 278 -7.12 27.36 13.40
CA GLU A 278 -8.39 27.95 13.83
C GLU A 278 -8.65 29.23 13.04
N VAL A 279 -9.93 29.55 12.83
CA VAL A 279 -10.41 30.78 12.18
C VAL A 279 -11.27 31.58 13.14
N GLN A 280 -11.14 32.90 13.11
CA GLN A 280 -11.99 33.76 13.92
C GLN A 280 -13.41 33.85 13.32
N LEU A 281 -14.42 33.54 14.13
CA LEU A 281 -15.83 33.59 13.80
C LEU A 281 -16.38 35.02 13.98
N GLU A 282 -17.61 35.27 13.51
CA GLU A 282 -18.20 36.63 13.52
C GLU A 282 -18.49 37.15 14.94
N ASP A 283 -18.61 36.26 15.92
CA ASP A 283 -18.74 36.60 17.34
C ASP A 283 -17.38 36.87 18.03
N GLY A 284 -16.28 36.83 17.28
CA GLY A 284 -14.92 37.03 17.78
C GLY A 284 -14.27 35.79 18.39
N THR A 285 -14.99 34.67 18.50
CA THR A 285 -14.44 33.40 19.00
C THR A 285 -13.59 32.69 17.93
N TRP A 286 -12.74 31.75 18.35
CA TRP A 286 -11.91 30.96 17.43
C TRP A 286 -12.57 29.59 17.22
N GLY A 287 -12.91 29.29 15.97
CA GLY A 287 -13.45 27.99 15.55
C GLY A 287 -12.37 27.13 14.89
N PRO A 288 -12.25 25.84 15.22
CA PRO A 288 -11.30 24.96 14.57
C PRO A 288 -11.69 24.69 13.12
N TYR A 289 -10.69 24.52 12.25
CA TYR A 289 -10.91 23.89 10.95
C TYR A 289 -11.21 22.40 11.12
N GLU A 290 -11.94 21.84 10.16
CA GLU A 290 -12.07 20.39 9.98
C GLU A 290 -10.68 19.74 9.85
N GLU A 291 -10.53 18.49 10.27
CA GLU A 291 -9.23 17.80 10.36
C GLU A 291 -8.47 17.82 9.03
N ASP A 292 -9.14 17.46 7.92
CA ASP A 292 -8.55 17.46 6.57
C ASP A 292 -8.13 18.86 6.11
N ALA A 293 -8.92 19.88 6.44
CA ALA A 293 -8.60 21.27 6.11
C ALA A 293 -7.40 21.75 6.94
N SER A 294 -7.39 21.47 8.25
CA SER A 294 -6.26 21.80 9.13
C SER A 294 -4.96 21.11 8.67
N ALA A 295 -5.03 19.84 8.26
CA ALA A 295 -3.90 19.10 7.71
C ALA A 295 -3.38 19.71 6.40
N SER A 296 -4.29 20.15 5.52
CA SER A 296 -3.94 20.81 4.27
C SER A 296 -3.25 22.17 4.50
N ILE A 297 -3.76 22.98 5.44
CA ILE A 297 -3.16 24.26 5.84
C ILE A 297 -1.78 24.05 6.45
N GLU A 298 -1.64 23.07 7.35
CA GLU A 298 -0.35 22.75 7.98
C GLU A 298 0.68 22.27 6.95
N SER A 299 0.26 21.43 5.99
CA SER A 299 1.15 20.97 4.92
C SER A 299 1.64 22.14 4.06
N ALA A 300 0.76 23.07 3.67
CA ALA A 300 1.14 24.25 2.91
C ALA A 300 2.09 25.17 3.70
N HIS A 301 1.83 25.35 4.99
CA HIS A 301 2.69 26.10 5.91
C HIS A 301 4.09 25.47 6.05
N GLN A 302 4.19 24.15 6.23
CA GLN A 302 5.46 23.43 6.32
C GLN A 302 6.26 23.49 5.01
N LEU A 303 5.58 23.54 3.87
CA LEU A 303 6.18 23.70 2.55
C LEU A 303 6.54 25.16 2.23
N GLY A 304 6.25 26.11 3.12
CA GLY A 304 6.52 27.54 2.90
C GLY A 304 5.69 28.17 1.79
N GLN A 305 4.51 27.60 1.49
CA GLN A 305 3.61 28.17 0.49
C GLN A 305 2.98 29.47 1.00
N PRO A 306 2.87 30.52 0.17
CA PRO A 306 2.32 31.81 0.61
C PRO A 306 0.80 31.77 0.77
N GLU A 307 0.12 30.95 -0.03
CA GLU A 307 -1.34 30.81 -0.03
C GLU A 307 -1.79 29.41 -0.46
N LEU A 308 -3.01 29.03 -0.07
CA LEU A 308 -3.69 27.85 -0.62
C LEU A 308 -5.20 28.10 -0.80
N GLU A 309 -5.81 27.37 -1.73
CA GLU A 309 -7.27 27.38 -1.92
C GLU A 309 -7.91 26.15 -1.28
N LEU A 310 -8.98 26.36 -0.50
CA LEU A 310 -9.76 25.30 0.16
C LEU A 310 -11.25 25.46 -0.09
N ARG A 311 -11.96 24.33 -0.06
CA ARG A 311 -13.43 24.30 -0.03
C ARG A 311 -13.90 23.92 1.35
N LEU A 312 -14.62 24.81 2.03
CA LEU A 312 -15.01 24.64 3.42
C LEU A 312 -16.53 24.65 3.61
N GLY A 313 -16.98 23.91 4.62
CA GLY A 313 -18.38 23.78 5.04
C GLY A 313 -19.23 22.89 4.12
N PRO A 314 -20.48 22.59 4.51
CA PRO A 314 -21.35 21.62 3.82
C PRO A 314 -21.78 22.05 2.41
N ARG A 315 -21.63 23.34 2.09
CA ARG A 315 -21.91 23.91 0.75
C ARG A 315 -20.66 24.05 -0.12
N GLY A 316 -19.48 23.65 0.37
CA GLY A 316 -18.23 23.65 -0.38
C GLY A 316 -17.79 25.04 -0.86
N TRP A 317 -17.95 26.07 0.00
CA TRP A 317 -17.55 27.43 -0.35
C TRP A 317 -16.04 27.50 -0.52
N GLN A 318 -15.59 28.14 -1.61
CA GLN A 318 -14.18 28.33 -1.91
C GLN A 318 -13.63 29.51 -1.10
N TYR A 319 -12.50 29.28 -0.44
CA TYR A 319 -11.75 30.25 0.33
C TYR A 319 -10.27 30.18 -0.05
N THR A 320 -9.62 31.33 -0.01
CA THR A 320 -8.18 31.48 -0.17
C THR A 320 -7.57 31.72 1.21
N ILE A 321 -6.68 30.83 1.64
CA ILE A 321 -5.94 30.93 2.89
C ILE A 321 -4.61 31.61 2.60
N ASP A 322 -4.43 32.81 3.11
CA ASP A 322 -3.19 33.58 3.02
C ASP A 322 -2.35 33.31 4.28
N LEU A 323 -1.30 32.52 4.13
CA LEU A 323 -0.44 32.08 5.22
C LEU A 323 0.57 33.17 5.62
N GLN A 324 0.88 34.10 4.71
CA GLN A 324 1.77 35.23 5.04
C GLN A 324 1.07 36.25 5.94
N ASN A 325 -0.17 36.59 5.61
CA ASN A 325 -0.96 37.55 6.36
C ASN A 325 -1.82 36.90 7.45
N GLN A 326 -1.80 35.57 7.56
CA GLN A 326 -2.59 34.79 8.52
C GLN A 326 -4.08 35.11 8.45
N VAL A 327 -4.66 35.07 7.24
CA VAL A 327 -6.09 35.31 7.01
C VAL A 327 -6.73 34.33 6.03
N GLN A 328 -7.99 33.99 6.27
CA GLN A 328 -8.89 33.36 5.31
C GLN A 328 -9.66 34.45 4.55
N ARG A 329 -9.70 34.36 3.22
CA ARG A 329 -10.45 35.27 2.33
C ARG A 329 -11.52 34.51 1.55
N ASN A 330 -12.73 35.09 1.47
CA ASN A 330 -13.76 34.63 0.55
C ASN A 330 -13.77 35.52 -0.70
N ASP A 331 -13.39 34.98 -1.85
CA ASP A 331 -13.24 35.78 -3.07
C ASP A 331 -14.55 36.31 -3.64
N LYS A 332 -15.68 35.67 -3.32
CA LYS A 332 -17.02 36.11 -3.73
C LYS A 332 -17.56 37.23 -2.85
N THR A 333 -17.43 37.10 -1.53
CA THR A 333 -18.01 38.08 -0.58
C THR A 333 -17.02 39.14 -0.11
N LYS A 334 -15.74 39.02 -0.49
CA LYS A 334 -14.62 39.88 -0.05
C LYS A 334 -14.46 39.99 1.47
N LYS A 335 -15.05 39.07 2.24
CA LYS A 335 -14.87 38.98 3.69
C LYS A 335 -13.53 38.31 3.98
N SER A 336 -12.76 38.88 4.91
CA SER A 336 -11.56 38.27 5.47
C SER A 336 -11.75 37.92 6.95
N ARG A 337 -11.12 36.84 7.40
CA ARG A 337 -11.13 36.39 8.79
C ARG A 337 -9.73 35.99 9.22
N PRO A 338 -9.22 36.45 10.38
CA PRO A 338 -7.94 36.00 10.91
C PRO A 338 -7.90 34.48 11.12
N ILE A 339 -6.73 33.89 10.90
CA ILE A 339 -6.44 32.49 11.21
C ILE A 339 -5.27 32.41 12.20
N ARG A 340 -5.16 31.31 12.94
CA ARG A 340 -4.02 31.04 13.82
C ARG A 340 -3.70 29.56 13.89
N ARG A 341 -2.43 29.28 14.12
CA ARG A 341 -1.91 27.95 14.46
C ARG A 341 -1.84 27.81 15.97
N THR A 342 -2.47 26.77 16.51
CA THR A 342 -2.42 26.46 17.94
C THR A 342 -1.83 25.09 18.14
N GLU A 343 -0.85 24.97 19.03
CA GLU A 343 -0.35 23.67 19.46
C GLU A 343 -1.36 23.03 20.40
N VAL A 344 -2.00 21.95 19.98
CA VAL A 344 -2.78 21.13 20.88
C VAL A 344 -1.76 20.32 21.65
N ALA A 345 -1.57 20.67 22.93
CA ALA A 345 -0.78 19.86 23.85
C ALA A 345 -1.36 18.45 23.82
N THR A 346 -0.58 17.48 23.36
CA THR A 346 -0.86 16.07 23.59
C THR A 346 -0.81 15.88 25.09
N SER A 347 -1.95 15.99 25.75
CA SER A 347 -2.11 15.43 27.08
C SER A 347 -1.62 13.98 27.01
N PRO A 348 -0.83 13.49 27.96
CA PRO A 348 -0.48 12.09 28.00
C PRO A 348 -1.79 11.32 28.14
N VAL A 349 -2.27 10.80 27.02
CA VAL A 349 -3.48 10.01 26.98
C VAL A 349 -3.16 8.79 27.83
N SER A 350 -3.87 8.65 28.95
CA SER A 350 -3.88 7.40 29.70
C SER A 350 -4.21 6.25 28.73
N PRO A 351 -3.67 5.04 28.93
CA PRO A 351 -3.67 3.96 27.93
C PRO A 351 -5.03 3.28 27.71
N GLU A 352 -6.14 3.99 27.94
CA GLU A 352 -7.49 3.49 27.75
C GLU A 352 -8.18 4.32 26.67
N GLY A 353 -8.27 3.76 25.45
CA GLY A 353 -9.36 4.13 24.54
C GLY A 353 -9.04 4.43 23.08
N VAL A 354 -7.78 4.49 22.65
CA VAL A 354 -7.47 4.63 21.20
C VAL A 354 -7.22 3.27 20.56
N ALA A 355 -8.29 2.48 20.47
CA ALA A 355 -8.32 1.22 19.73
C ALA A 355 -8.38 1.50 18.20
N GLY A 356 -7.20 1.58 17.59
CA GLY A 356 -7.02 1.63 16.15
C GLY A 356 -5.62 1.16 15.84
N GLY A 357 -5.47 0.15 14.97
CA GLY A 357 -4.25 -0.64 14.72
C GLY A 357 -2.96 0.12 15.01
N ALA A 358 -2.16 -0.40 15.93
CA ALA A 358 -1.03 0.27 16.58
C ALA A 358 -0.16 1.02 15.57
N ARG A 359 -0.40 2.33 15.43
CA ARG A 359 0.47 3.21 14.66
C ARG A 359 1.57 3.68 15.59
N LEU A 360 2.81 3.30 15.25
CA LEU A 360 4.01 3.62 16.01
C LEU A 360 4.28 5.13 15.97
N THR A 361 4.71 5.73 17.07
CA THR A 361 5.33 7.06 17.05
C THR A 361 6.75 6.97 16.48
N GLU A 362 7.33 8.12 16.11
CA GLU A 362 8.73 8.17 15.63
C GLU A 362 9.72 7.69 16.71
N ASP A 363 9.47 8.02 17.98
CA ASP A 363 10.31 7.59 19.10
C ASP A 363 10.20 6.08 19.35
N GLU A 364 8.98 5.54 19.34
CA GLU A 364 8.73 4.09 19.45
C GLU A 364 9.38 3.32 18.31
N LEU A 365 9.34 3.85 17.09
CA LEU A 365 10.04 3.27 15.95
C LEU A 365 11.55 3.28 16.17
N ALA A 366 12.13 4.41 16.58
CA ALA A 366 13.56 4.54 16.81
C ALA A 366 14.05 3.60 17.92
N GLU A 367 13.26 3.41 18.97
CA GLU A 367 13.53 2.44 20.02
C GLU A 367 13.45 1.00 19.50
N ALA A 368 12.40 0.65 18.75
CA ALA A 368 12.26 -0.68 18.16
C ALA A 368 13.42 -1.01 17.19
N ILE A 369 13.84 -0.06 16.37
CA ILE A 369 15.01 -0.23 15.49
C ILE A 369 16.27 -0.48 16.30
N ARG A 370 16.54 0.32 17.35
CA ARG A 370 17.70 0.10 18.23
C ARG A 370 17.68 -1.28 18.87
N TYR A 371 16.49 -1.74 19.29
CA TYR A 371 16.30 -3.08 19.83
C TYR A 371 16.69 -4.17 18.80
N PHE A 372 16.16 -4.13 17.58
CA PHE A 372 16.44 -5.14 16.55
C PHE A 372 17.88 -5.10 16.03
N VAL A 373 18.51 -3.92 16.00
CA VAL A 373 19.94 -3.76 15.73
C VAL A 373 20.78 -4.40 16.84
N GLY A 374 20.42 -4.17 18.11
CA GLY A 374 21.08 -4.79 19.26
C GLY A 374 20.97 -6.32 19.29
N LEU A 375 19.89 -6.87 18.72
CA LEU A 375 19.72 -8.31 18.53
C LEU A 375 20.44 -8.87 17.28
N CYS A 376 21.13 -8.04 16.50
CA CYS A 376 21.75 -8.41 15.22
C CYS A 376 20.75 -8.95 14.17
N THR A 377 19.45 -8.67 14.34
CA THR A 377 18.39 -9.08 13.40
C THR A 377 18.19 -8.09 12.26
N LEU A 378 18.64 -6.85 12.46
CA LEU A 378 18.58 -5.75 11.50
C LEU A 378 19.95 -5.09 11.46
N PRO A 379 20.68 -5.12 10.32
CA PRO A 379 21.97 -4.45 10.22
C PRO A 379 21.83 -2.95 10.50
N SER A 380 22.75 -2.40 11.30
CA SER A 380 22.93 -0.95 11.31
C SER A 380 23.34 -0.51 9.91
N LYS A 381 22.96 0.71 9.49
CA LYS A 381 23.47 1.25 8.23
C LYS A 381 25.00 1.31 8.37
N ALA A 382 25.71 0.45 7.64
CA ALA A 382 27.15 0.46 7.64
C ALA A 382 27.60 1.87 7.23
N THR A 383 28.19 2.61 8.16
CA THR A 383 29.06 3.72 7.80
C THR A 383 30.16 3.05 6.99
N LEU A 384 30.17 3.25 5.67
CA LEU A 384 31.28 2.85 4.80
C LEU A 384 32.56 3.22 5.53
N SER A 385 33.26 2.22 6.08
CA SER A 385 34.44 2.45 6.87
C SER A 385 35.45 3.14 5.94
N PRO A 386 36.09 4.26 6.37
CA PRO A 386 37.10 4.90 5.54
C PRO A 386 38.19 3.86 5.23
N ALA A 387 38.61 3.84 3.96
CA ALA A 387 39.56 2.88 3.41
C ALA A 387 40.76 2.64 4.36
N PRO A 388 41.28 1.40 4.43
CA PRO A 388 42.44 1.11 5.26
C PRO A 388 43.60 2.05 4.90
N PRO A 389 44.38 2.55 5.89
CA PRO A 389 45.47 3.47 5.61
C PRO A 389 46.47 2.81 4.65
N PRO A 390 47.07 3.58 3.73
CA PRO A 390 47.99 3.04 2.74
C PRO A 390 49.13 2.30 3.45
N SER A 391 49.28 1.02 3.09
CA SER A 391 50.38 0.16 3.51
C SER A 391 51.71 0.88 3.27
N ARG A 392 52.51 1.04 4.34
CA ARG A 392 53.84 1.65 4.30
C ARG A 392 54.69 1.01 3.19
N PRO A 393 55.47 1.79 2.43
CA PRO A 393 56.37 1.25 1.43
C PRO A 393 57.44 0.40 2.12
N SER A 394 57.54 -0.85 1.69
CA SER A 394 58.63 -1.76 1.97
C SER A 394 59.96 -1.11 1.56
N GLY A 395 60.82 -0.86 2.56
CA GLY A 395 62.17 -0.33 2.35
C GLY A 395 62.98 -1.28 1.46
N SER A 396 63.40 -0.76 0.31
CA SER A 396 64.41 -1.35 -0.55
C SER A 396 65.76 -1.35 0.17
N SER A 397 66.28 -2.53 0.48
CA SER A 397 67.66 -2.72 0.91
C SER A 397 68.59 -2.57 -0.29
N ALA A 398 69.39 -1.51 -0.28
CA ALA A 398 70.54 -1.37 -1.16
C ALA A 398 71.68 -2.29 -0.70
N THR A 399 72.19 -3.11 -1.60
CA THR A 399 73.54 -3.70 -1.53
C THR A 399 74.38 -3.10 -2.65
N PRO A 400 75.56 -2.54 -2.37
CA PRO A 400 76.50 -2.11 -3.41
C PRO A 400 77.37 -3.29 -3.87
N SER A 401 77.69 -3.31 -5.15
CA SER A 401 78.66 -4.22 -5.75
C SER A 401 80.09 -3.77 -5.45
N ALA A 402 80.92 -4.71 -4.99
CA ALA A 402 82.32 -4.90 -5.39
C ALA A 402 82.70 -6.36 -5.13
#